data_AF-A0A397U9K0-F1
#
_entry.id   AF-A0A397U9K0-F1
#
_cell.length_a   1.000
_cell.length_b   1.000
_cell.length_c   1.000
_cell.angle_alpha   90.00
_cell.angle_beta   90.00
_cell.angle_gamma   90.00
#
_symmetry.space_group_name_H-M   'P 1'
#
loop_
_entity.id
_entity.type
_entity.pdbx_description
1 polymer ?
#
loop_
_entity_poly.entity_id
_entity_poly.type
_entity_poly.pdbx_seq_one_letter_code
_entity_poly.pdbx_strand_id
1 'polypeptide(L)'
;MNIFLFKLHIRQLKRYRNLLIIFTIFLTYNFITRINNNDVVIDNIHRNWRRDTTPTTTFPTPTTTPFTPTTTSSTSTTTPSTTPSTSTTTPSTPTITPITTPLKIYLTFDPSVPNWFFEIDFGTPPQPLNIPISFTSNLLWVVSEFCMSPLGDACNVRTTNLYNTSQSDTASGDYEEFTFSFMGVELIAVWVNDTASIVGDVQIQTFYQLPIGLPKDTNGNGTNASIPDSTVGMIGINPYQNNQIMGIALSTLTDPEGDPDGGTLTFGGVDIDYIIGEDVNNIVYYPFLPFTETDQVVRLPVSNIYFDGIALNYPGTVSFNGDIKNIQFDDYLATNILSALPGGSYSNGSGTIDCNISTALNLSFEFNNQTNYIWRLPAYAIVGEVINGNECSSTITGGANDTSSWVFGSTFIENFYMVFDQANSQLGIAARSDIDYGTNITQVNVMVEIPLLLTQISCLIITEYDQTGQEQSSQVQIKAQVVPNASCISMLSIYEYTPYWERWDVIIETIDPDGYFQLPDPLWAYLGAKHSFAEYEAARIDPNTRDFLGCSEQVLAFNSSLYTDLTTNPWAITFS
;
A
#
# COMPACT_ATOMS: atom_id res chain seq x y z
N MET A 1 14.27 34.24 -19.76
CA MET A 1 15.07 33.00 -19.96
C MET A 1 14.68 32.11 -18.81
N ASN A 2 13.75 31.20 -19.04
CA ASN A 2 13.08 30.45 -17.97
C ASN A 2 13.43 28.98 -18.20
N ILE A 3 14.18 28.40 -17.27
CA ILE A 3 14.52 26.98 -17.29
C ILE A 3 13.34 26.24 -16.66
N PHE A 4 12.64 25.43 -17.43
CA PHE A 4 11.65 24.50 -16.91
C PHE A 4 12.31 23.14 -16.70
N LEU A 5 12.21 22.60 -15.49
CA LEU A 5 12.80 21.33 -15.09
C LEU A 5 11.67 20.35 -14.75
N PHE A 6 11.63 19.20 -15.42
CA PHE A 6 10.62 18.17 -15.20
C PHE A 6 11.28 16.80 -14.96
N LYS A 7 10.71 16.02 -14.04
CA LYS A 7 11.16 14.68 -13.64
C LYS A 7 10.39 13.58 -14.39
N LEU A 8 10.54 13.51 -15.70
CA LEU A 8 10.05 12.34 -16.45
C LEU A 8 10.96 11.13 -16.21
N HIS A 9 10.40 9.91 -16.24
CA HIS A 9 10.95 8.68 -15.65
C HIS A 9 10.24 7.45 -16.31
N ILE A 10 10.90 6.34 -16.74
CA ILE A 10 10.24 5.25 -17.56
C ILE A 10 10.66 3.77 -17.25
N ARG A 11 9.68 2.83 -17.08
CA ARG A 11 9.86 1.38 -16.73
C ARG A 11 10.66 0.49 -17.69
N GLN A 12 10.30 0.35 -18.96
CA GLN A 12 11.06 -0.44 -19.94
C GLN A 12 11.04 0.24 -21.31
N LEU A 13 12.22 0.47 -21.90
CA LEU A 13 12.38 1.39 -23.04
C LEU A 13 11.64 0.90 -24.31
N LYS A 14 11.60 -0.41 -24.55
CA LYS A 14 11.21 -0.99 -25.85
C LYS A 14 9.70 -1.03 -26.18
N ARG A 15 8.78 -0.62 -25.28
CA ARG A 15 7.33 -0.81 -25.48
C ARG A 15 6.43 0.42 -25.40
N TYR A 16 6.97 1.57 -24.97
CA TYR A 16 6.16 2.78 -24.72
C TYR A 16 6.57 4.01 -25.54
N ARG A 17 7.45 3.86 -26.55
CA ARG A 17 7.88 4.94 -27.46
C ARG A 17 6.70 5.71 -28.05
N ASN A 18 5.66 5.00 -28.48
CA ASN A 18 4.45 5.60 -29.05
C ASN A 18 3.59 6.29 -27.99
N LEU A 19 3.52 5.74 -26.77
CA LEU A 19 2.73 6.34 -25.69
C LEU A 19 3.31 7.69 -25.29
N LEU A 20 4.64 7.82 -25.23
CA LEU A 20 5.34 9.08 -24.98
C LEU A 20 5.05 10.14 -26.08
N ILE A 21 5.01 9.72 -27.34
CA ILE A 21 4.65 10.58 -28.48
C ILE A 21 3.19 11.02 -28.38
N ILE A 22 2.26 10.09 -28.19
CA ILE A 22 0.81 10.37 -28.01
C ILE A 22 0.59 11.30 -26.83
N PHE A 23 1.28 11.09 -25.70
CA PHE A 23 1.18 11.93 -24.52
C PHE A 23 1.71 13.34 -24.79
N THR A 24 2.82 13.48 -25.50
CA THR A 24 3.38 14.80 -25.89
C THR A 24 2.47 15.55 -26.87
N ILE A 25 1.84 14.84 -27.81
CA ILE A 25 0.83 15.39 -28.73
C ILE A 25 -0.43 15.81 -27.96
N PHE A 26 -0.90 14.99 -27.02
CA PHE A 26 -2.06 15.30 -26.18
C PHE A 26 -1.78 16.49 -25.25
N LEU A 27 -0.56 16.60 -24.70
CA LEU A 27 -0.12 17.73 -23.89
C LEU A 27 -0.06 19.02 -24.72
N THR A 28 0.53 18.99 -25.91
CA THR A 28 0.54 20.17 -26.81
C THR A 28 -0.87 20.55 -27.29
N TYR A 29 -1.74 19.59 -27.60
CA TYR A 29 -3.15 19.86 -27.96
C TYR A 29 -3.92 20.51 -26.80
N ASN A 30 -3.75 20.00 -25.56
CA ASN A 30 -4.38 20.60 -24.38
C ASN A 30 -3.76 21.95 -24.00
N PHE A 31 -2.46 22.16 -24.18
CA PHE A 31 -1.83 23.47 -23.96
C PHE A 31 -2.33 24.51 -24.96
N ILE A 32 -2.43 24.16 -26.25
CA ILE A 32 -2.97 25.04 -27.30
C ILE A 32 -4.45 25.39 -27.04
N THR A 33 -5.23 24.48 -26.44
CA THR A 33 -6.66 24.70 -26.14
C THR A 33 -6.95 25.26 -24.74
N ARG A 34 -5.97 25.31 -23.82
CA ARG A 34 -6.12 25.86 -22.45
C ARG A 34 -5.23 27.07 -22.11
N ILE A 35 -4.72 27.82 -23.09
CA ILE A 35 -4.30 29.22 -22.86
C ILE A 35 -5.56 30.10 -22.66
N ASN A 36 -6.28 29.83 -21.56
CA ASN A 36 -7.39 30.64 -21.04
C ASN A 36 -7.85 30.26 -19.61
N ASN A 37 -7.24 29.26 -18.95
CA ASN A 37 -7.18 29.14 -17.48
C ASN A 37 -6.09 28.13 -17.06
N ASN A 38 -5.57 28.30 -15.85
CA ASN A 38 -4.20 27.89 -15.48
C ASN A 38 -4.00 26.42 -15.05
N ASP A 39 -2.72 26.06 -14.96
CA ASP A 39 -2.06 24.99 -14.18
C ASP A 39 -2.29 23.51 -14.65
N VAL A 40 -1.29 22.71 -15.09
CA VAL A 40 0.04 22.27 -14.53
C VAL A 40 -0.13 21.13 -13.50
N VAL A 41 0.53 19.95 -13.53
CA VAL A 41 1.50 19.26 -14.44
C VAL A 41 1.44 17.71 -14.19
N ILE A 42 2.28 16.86 -14.82
CA ILE A 42 2.20 15.38 -14.77
C ILE A 42 3.59 14.67 -14.64
N ASP A 43 3.60 13.41 -14.12
CA ASP A 43 4.52 12.26 -14.46
C ASP A 43 5.97 12.16 -13.84
N ASN A 44 6.70 11.01 -13.71
CA ASN A 44 6.48 9.53 -13.93
C ASN A 44 7.48 8.57 -13.13
N ILE A 45 7.98 7.41 -13.66
CA ILE A 45 8.53 6.23 -12.88
C ILE A 45 9.62 5.27 -13.54
N HIS A 46 10.64 4.68 -12.81
CA HIS A 46 11.83 3.75 -13.19
C HIS A 46 13.16 4.36 -13.77
N ARG A 47 14.46 3.93 -13.52
CA ARG A 47 15.12 2.57 -13.35
C ARG A 47 16.67 2.36 -12.95
N ASN A 48 16.97 1.60 -11.85
CA ASN A 48 18.04 0.55 -11.51
C ASN A 48 19.62 0.71 -11.50
N TRP A 49 20.37 -0.20 -10.77
CA TRP A 49 21.42 -1.16 -11.30
C TRP A 49 21.87 -2.33 -10.32
N ARG A 50 22.87 -3.18 -10.66
CA ARG A 50 23.01 -4.62 -10.24
C ARG A 50 24.38 -5.14 -9.67
N ARG A 51 24.35 -6.38 -9.10
CA ARG A 51 25.45 -7.28 -8.61
C ARG A 51 26.44 -7.78 -9.69
N ASP A 52 27.58 -8.33 -9.24
CA ASP A 52 28.31 -9.45 -9.89
C ASP A 52 28.87 -10.47 -8.84
N THR A 53 29.57 -11.55 -9.23
CA THR A 53 29.61 -12.84 -8.45
C THR A 53 30.98 -13.51 -8.11
N THR A 54 31.23 -13.79 -6.81
CA THR A 54 32.03 -14.91 -6.16
C THR A 54 33.48 -15.26 -6.64
N PRO A 55 34.30 -16.15 -5.99
CA PRO A 55 34.06 -17.08 -4.85
C PRO A 55 35.13 -17.17 -3.70
N THR A 56 34.75 -17.86 -2.60
CA THR A 56 35.57 -18.66 -1.63
C THR A 56 36.83 -18.12 -0.92
N THR A 57 36.85 -18.17 0.43
CA THR A 57 37.88 -18.87 1.25
C THR A 57 37.47 -19.10 2.73
N THR A 58 37.57 -20.36 3.20
CA THR A 58 37.92 -20.88 4.56
C THR A 58 37.34 -20.29 5.87
N PHE A 59 36.80 -21.19 6.71
CA PHE A 59 36.61 -21.04 8.17
C PHE A 59 37.91 -20.76 8.95
N PRO A 60 37.81 -20.19 10.17
CA PRO A 60 37.99 -21.03 11.37
C PRO A 60 36.88 -20.91 12.42
N THR A 61 36.83 -21.88 13.34
CA THR A 61 35.87 -22.08 14.44
C THR A 61 36.26 -21.32 15.75
N PRO A 62 35.42 -21.26 16.81
CA PRO A 62 35.43 -20.16 17.77
C PRO A 62 36.45 -20.27 18.91
N THR A 63 36.64 -19.18 19.64
CA THR A 63 37.30 -19.16 20.96
C THR A 63 36.31 -18.68 22.03
N THR A 64 36.02 -19.55 23.00
CA THR A 64 35.22 -19.22 24.19
C THR A 64 36.10 -18.81 25.36
N THR A 65 35.71 -17.77 26.09
CA THR A 65 36.28 -17.43 27.42
C THR A 65 35.16 -16.95 28.36
N PRO A 66 34.78 -17.71 29.39
CA PRO A 66 33.71 -17.33 30.31
C PRO A 66 34.26 -16.54 31.52
N PHE A 67 33.49 -15.57 32.04
CA PHE A 67 33.72 -15.03 33.38
C PHE A 67 32.43 -14.76 34.19
N THR A 68 32.24 -15.66 35.14
CA THR A 68 31.51 -15.63 36.42
C THR A 68 30.99 -14.27 36.93
N PRO A 69 29.75 -14.20 37.48
CA PRO A 69 29.19 -12.99 38.08
C PRO A 69 29.81 -12.63 39.44
N THR A 70 29.66 -11.38 39.86
CA THR A 70 29.96 -10.91 41.22
C THR A 70 28.71 -10.37 41.90
N THR A 71 28.44 -10.82 43.12
CA THR A 71 27.25 -10.46 43.92
C THR A 71 27.61 -9.50 45.07
N THR A 72 26.65 -9.25 45.97
CA THR A 72 26.66 -8.35 47.14
C THR A 72 26.51 -6.85 46.81
N SER A 73 25.53 -6.07 47.28
CA SER A 73 24.63 -6.04 48.46
C SER A 73 25.11 -5.22 49.66
N SER A 74 24.35 -4.19 50.03
CA SER A 74 24.20 -3.76 51.43
C SER A 74 22.97 -2.87 51.62
N THR A 75 22.03 -3.31 52.45
CA THR A 75 20.88 -2.53 52.94
C THR A 75 21.33 -1.47 53.96
N SER A 76 20.55 -0.39 54.13
CA SER A 76 20.56 0.39 55.37
C SER A 76 19.16 0.88 55.73
N THR A 77 18.75 0.67 56.98
CA THR A 77 17.36 0.81 57.44
C THR A 77 17.22 1.95 58.45
N THR A 78 16.22 2.82 58.29
CA THR A 78 15.73 3.70 59.38
C THR A 78 14.23 3.97 59.26
N THR A 79 13.54 4.01 60.41
CA THR A 79 12.08 4.14 60.54
C THR A 79 11.78 4.63 61.97
N PRO A 80 10.61 5.26 62.26
CA PRO A 80 9.98 6.41 61.60
C PRO A 80 9.99 7.65 62.54
N SER A 81 9.36 8.76 62.12
CA SER A 81 8.94 9.84 63.02
C SER A 81 7.52 10.29 62.69
N THR A 82 6.71 10.58 63.71
CA THR A 82 5.25 10.73 63.60
C THR A 82 4.78 12.16 63.90
N THR A 83 4.19 12.84 62.91
CA THR A 83 3.24 13.95 63.09
C THR A 83 2.28 13.95 61.89
N PRO A 84 0.94 14.02 62.06
CA PRO A 84 0.01 13.96 60.94
C PRO A 84 -0.11 15.30 60.21
N SER A 85 0.27 15.33 58.94
CA SER A 85 -0.08 16.39 57.99
C SER A 85 -1.23 15.94 57.09
N THR A 86 -2.33 16.68 57.05
CA THR A 86 -3.43 16.46 56.09
C THR A 86 -3.01 16.88 54.69
N SER A 87 -2.29 16.01 53.98
CA SER A 87 -2.07 16.12 52.55
C SER A 87 -3.21 15.45 51.79
N THR A 88 -3.95 16.21 50.99
CA THR A 88 -4.80 15.65 49.92
C THR A 88 -3.89 15.10 48.82
N THR A 89 -3.40 13.89 49.00
CA THR A 89 -2.77 13.11 47.93
C THR A 89 -3.86 12.67 46.97
N THR A 90 -3.87 13.24 45.77
CA THR A 90 -4.36 12.50 44.60
C THR A 90 -3.70 11.11 44.59
N PRO A 91 -4.40 10.04 44.16
CA PRO A 91 -3.76 8.74 43.99
C PRO A 91 -2.52 8.91 43.11
N SER A 92 -1.35 8.52 43.62
CA SER A 92 -0.14 8.48 42.82
C SER A 92 -0.30 7.35 41.81
N THR A 93 -0.52 7.70 40.54
CA THR A 93 -0.52 6.75 39.43
C THR A 93 0.67 5.80 39.59
N PRO A 94 0.47 4.47 39.63
CA PRO A 94 1.56 3.54 39.89
C PRO A 94 2.66 3.77 38.85
N THR A 95 3.86 4.08 39.32
CA THR A 95 4.99 4.40 38.44
C THR A 95 5.48 3.11 37.78
N ILE A 96 4.82 2.72 36.68
CA ILE A 96 5.22 1.61 35.83
C ILE A 96 6.71 1.78 35.51
N THR A 97 7.51 0.76 35.81
CA THR A 97 8.95 0.82 35.61
C THR A 97 9.21 1.02 34.10
N PRO A 98 9.92 2.09 33.69
CA PRO A 98 10.13 2.34 32.27
C PRO A 98 10.95 1.20 31.68
N ILE A 99 10.51 0.70 30.52
CA ILE A 99 11.19 -0.35 29.76
C ILE A 99 12.50 0.23 29.24
N THR A 100 13.61 -0.09 29.90
CA THR A 100 14.96 0.45 29.60
C THR A 100 15.69 -0.31 28.50
N THR A 101 15.22 -1.52 28.17
CA THR A 101 15.70 -2.39 27.10
C THR A 101 14.49 -2.86 26.32
N PRO A 102 14.40 -2.68 24.99
CA PRO A 102 13.22 -3.02 24.20
C PRO A 102 12.75 -4.46 24.44
N LEU A 103 11.46 -4.61 24.76
CA LEU A 103 10.81 -5.89 25.00
C LEU A 103 10.18 -6.38 23.69
N LYS A 104 10.97 -7.11 22.89
CA LYS A 104 10.54 -7.85 21.69
C LYS A 104 9.76 -9.09 22.12
N ILE A 105 8.49 -9.17 21.73
CA ILE A 105 7.54 -10.25 22.02
C ILE A 105 7.17 -10.90 20.69
N TYR A 106 7.20 -12.24 20.64
CA TYR A 106 6.67 -13.01 19.51
C TYR A 106 5.17 -13.19 19.66
N LEU A 107 4.44 -13.04 18.55
CA LEU A 107 2.98 -13.14 18.48
C LEU A 107 2.56 -14.46 17.83
N THR A 108 1.39 -14.96 18.21
CA THR A 108 0.71 -16.04 17.49
C THR A 108 -0.56 -15.49 16.86
N PHE A 109 -0.80 -15.80 15.58
CA PHE A 109 -2.04 -15.46 14.88
C PHE A 109 -3.03 -16.64 14.91
N ASP A 110 -4.26 -16.42 15.37
CA ASP A 110 -5.32 -17.44 15.33
C ASP A 110 -6.29 -17.16 14.17
N PRO A 111 -6.31 -17.98 13.09
CA PRO A 111 -7.22 -17.77 11.96
C PRO A 111 -8.69 -18.06 12.29
N SER A 112 -9.01 -18.68 13.43
CA SER A 112 -10.38 -18.91 13.90
C SER A 112 -10.97 -17.71 14.67
N VAL A 113 -10.11 -16.88 15.25
CA VAL A 113 -10.43 -15.60 15.88
C VAL A 113 -9.39 -14.57 15.37
N PRO A 114 -9.54 -14.06 14.12
CA PRO A 114 -8.47 -13.46 13.33
C PRO A 114 -7.86 -12.22 13.98
N ASN A 115 -6.86 -12.46 14.84
CA ASN A 115 -6.16 -11.49 15.67
C ASN A 115 -4.83 -12.11 16.17
N TRP A 116 -3.99 -11.28 16.79
CA TRP A 116 -2.67 -11.61 17.30
C TRP A 116 -2.69 -11.66 18.82
N PHE A 117 -2.10 -12.72 19.35
CA PHE A 117 -2.09 -13.05 20.78
C PHE A 117 -0.66 -13.20 21.28
N PHE A 118 -0.45 -12.91 22.57
CA PHE A 118 0.73 -13.32 23.32
C PHE A 118 0.35 -13.64 24.77
N GLU A 119 1.16 -14.46 25.45
CA GLU A 119 0.89 -14.88 26.82
C GLU A 119 1.31 -13.80 27.84
N ILE A 120 0.44 -13.54 28.82
CA ILE A 120 0.76 -12.75 30.02
C ILE A 120 0.48 -13.59 31.26
N ASP A 121 1.49 -13.72 32.10
CA ASP A 121 1.44 -14.40 33.40
C ASP A 121 0.89 -13.43 34.46
N PHE A 122 -0.36 -13.62 34.92
CA PHE A 122 -0.97 -12.75 35.93
C PHE A 122 -0.89 -13.33 37.35
N GLY A 123 -0.45 -12.53 38.31
CA GLY A 123 -0.50 -12.81 39.74
C GLY A 123 0.60 -13.70 40.31
N THR A 124 0.47 -14.00 41.60
CA THR A 124 1.40 -14.83 42.37
C THR A 124 0.63 -15.90 43.15
N PRO A 125 0.67 -17.20 42.78
CA PRO A 125 1.38 -17.78 41.64
C PRO A 125 0.83 -17.31 40.28
N PRO A 126 1.63 -17.39 39.20
CA PRO A 126 1.20 -16.97 37.87
C PRO A 126 0.00 -17.75 37.31
N GLN A 127 -0.86 -17.01 36.61
CA GLN A 127 -2.05 -17.46 35.90
C GLN A 127 -1.93 -16.99 34.45
N PRO A 128 -1.44 -17.85 33.52
CA PRO A 128 -1.21 -17.46 32.14
C PRO A 128 -2.51 -17.25 31.37
N LEU A 129 -2.58 -16.17 30.59
CA LEU A 129 -3.65 -15.89 29.63
C LEU A 129 -3.06 -15.43 28.29
N ASN A 130 -3.54 -16.00 27.19
CA ASN A 130 -3.23 -15.52 25.83
C ASN A 130 -4.09 -14.30 25.51
N ILE A 131 -3.51 -13.11 25.62
CA ILE A 131 -4.22 -11.84 25.48
C ILE A 131 -4.18 -11.37 24.01
N PRO A 132 -5.35 -11.13 23.36
CA PRO A 132 -5.40 -10.52 22.04
C PRO A 132 -5.06 -9.04 22.09
N ILE A 133 -4.37 -8.57 21.05
CA ILE A 133 -4.10 -7.15 20.79
C ILE A 133 -5.37 -6.45 20.27
N SER A 134 -5.52 -5.15 20.53
CA SER A 134 -6.49 -4.31 19.83
C SER A 134 -5.94 -2.91 19.53
N PHE A 135 -6.10 -2.50 18.28
CA PHE A 135 -5.72 -1.19 17.76
C PHE A 135 -6.72 -0.08 18.10
N THR A 136 -7.92 -0.43 18.56
CA THR A 136 -9.00 0.53 18.87
C THR A 136 -9.12 0.87 20.35
N SER A 137 -8.44 0.13 21.24
CA SER A 137 -8.43 0.35 22.69
C SER A 137 -7.05 0.77 23.19
N ASN A 138 -7.00 1.42 24.36
CA ASN A 138 -5.79 1.70 25.15
C ASN A 138 -5.77 0.95 26.50
N LEU A 139 -6.77 0.10 26.74
CA LEU A 139 -7.03 -0.56 28.02
C LEU A 139 -6.47 -1.99 28.03
N LEU A 140 -5.75 -2.36 29.09
CA LEU A 140 -5.55 -3.76 29.45
C LEU A 140 -6.70 -4.23 30.34
N TRP A 141 -7.44 -5.24 29.90
CA TRP A 141 -8.49 -5.86 30.71
C TRP A 141 -8.54 -7.38 30.50
N VAL A 142 -8.98 -8.12 31.52
CA VAL A 142 -9.10 -9.59 31.46
C VAL A 142 -10.40 -10.08 32.08
N VAL A 143 -10.90 -11.21 31.57
CA VAL A 143 -12.05 -11.90 32.15
C VAL A 143 -11.64 -12.52 33.50
N SER A 144 -12.51 -12.41 34.49
CA SER A 144 -12.25 -12.84 35.86
C SER A 144 -13.50 -13.38 36.57
N GLU A 145 -13.39 -13.72 37.85
CA GLU A 145 -14.55 -14.12 38.66
C GLU A 145 -15.61 -13.02 38.79
N PHE A 146 -15.23 -11.75 38.61
CA PHE A 146 -16.15 -10.61 38.78
C PHE A 146 -17.26 -10.54 37.75
N CYS A 147 -17.06 -11.01 36.51
CA CYS A 147 -18.10 -10.97 35.49
C CYS A 147 -19.17 -12.06 35.66
N MET A 148 -19.06 -12.93 36.68
CA MET A 148 -19.94 -14.07 36.87
C MET A 148 -20.80 -13.94 38.14
N SER A 149 -22.00 -14.51 38.09
CA SER A 149 -22.88 -14.56 39.26
C SER A 149 -22.21 -15.33 40.42
N PRO A 150 -22.20 -14.80 41.66
CA PRO A 150 -23.01 -13.68 42.17
C PRO A 150 -22.31 -12.30 42.19
N LEU A 151 -21.14 -12.15 41.59
CA LEU A 151 -20.36 -10.89 41.63
C LEU A 151 -20.78 -9.89 40.54
N GLY A 152 -21.25 -10.39 39.39
CA GLY A 152 -21.80 -9.58 38.31
C GLY A 152 -22.51 -10.41 37.23
N ASP A 153 -22.83 -9.78 36.09
CA ASP A 153 -23.57 -10.40 34.96
C ASP A 153 -22.91 -10.31 33.57
N ALA A 154 -21.70 -9.74 33.44
CA ALA A 154 -21.06 -9.54 32.14
C ALA A 154 -20.62 -10.82 31.41
N CYS A 155 -20.55 -11.97 32.08
CA CYS A 155 -20.19 -13.27 31.50
C CYS A 155 -21.27 -14.34 31.76
N ASN A 156 -21.30 -15.35 30.90
CA ASN A 156 -21.88 -16.65 31.25
C ASN A 156 -21.01 -17.35 32.32
N VAL A 157 -21.50 -18.44 32.91
CA VAL A 157 -20.72 -19.22 33.89
C VAL A 157 -19.56 -19.95 33.18
N ARG A 158 -18.33 -19.61 33.55
CA ARG A 158 -17.07 -20.20 33.06
C ARG A 158 -16.27 -20.87 34.19
N THR A 159 -15.35 -21.76 33.82
CA THR A 159 -14.47 -22.48 34.76
C THR A 159 -13.00 -22.54 34.32
N THR A 160 -12.66 -21.90 33.21
CA THR A 160 -11.33 -21.91 32.56
C THR A 160 -11.11 -20.59 31.84
N ASN A 161 -9.85 -20.29 31.48
CA ASN A 161 -9.47 -19.13 30.65
C ASN A 161 -9.94 -17.79 31.24
N LEU A 162 -9.75 -17.63 32.56
CA LEU A 162 -10.06 -16.43 33.33
C LEU A 162 -8.98 -16.25 34.42
N TYR A 163 -8.66 -15.00 34.73
CA TYR A 163 -7.77 -14.65 35.85
C TYR A 163 -8.61 -14.59 37.14
N ASN A 164 -8.11 -15.16 38.23
CA ASN A 164 -8.80 -15.24 39.51
C ASN A 164 -8.04 -14.44 40.58
N THR A 165 -8.62 -13.33 41.02
CA THR A 165 -7.98 -12.46 42.02
C THR A 165 -7.79 -13.17 43.36
N SER A 166 -8.74 -14.01 43.76
CA SER A 166 -8.66 -14.79 45.00
C SER A 166 -7.60 -15.92 44.99
N GLN A 167 -6.94 -16.16 43.85
CA GLN A 167 -5.82 -17.09 43.69
C GLN A 167 -4.45 -16.39 43.58
N SER A 168 -4.38 -15.06 43.74
CA SER A 168 -3.14 -14.29 43.72
C SER A 168 -2.86 -13.62 45.08
N ASP A 169 -1.70 -13.94 45.67
CA ASP A 169 -1.17 -13.29 46.88
C ASP A 169 -0.75 -11.83 46.65
N THR A 170 -0.65 -11.38 45.39
CA THR A 170 -0.24 -10.01 45.01
C THR A 170 -1.36 -9.12 44.46
N ALA A 171 -2.57 -9.66 44.26
CA ALA A 171 -3.72 -8.88 43.80
C ALA A 171 -4.13 -7.82 44.84
N SER A 172 -4.27 -6.56 44.39
CA SER A 172 -4.54 -5.42 45.26
C SER A 172 -5.25 -4.27 44.55
N GLY A 173 -6.21 -3.64 45.22
CA GLY A 173 -6.92 -2.48 44.68
C GLY A 173 -8.12 -2.09 45.54
N ASP A 174 -8.62 -0.88 45.32
CA ASP A 174 -9.84 -0.37 45.97
C ASP A 174 -11.12 -0.75 45.17
N TYR A 175 -10.97 -1.48 44.06
CA TYR A 175 -12.05 -1.92 43.17
C TYR A 175 -12.92 -0.77 42.64
N GLU A 176 -12.30 0.35 42.28
CA GLU A 176 -12.97 1.51 41.69
C GLU A 176 -13.63 1.12 40.36
N GLU A 177 -14.94 1.38 40.24
CA GLU A 177 -15.74 1.07 39.05
C GLU A 177 -15.56 2.13 37.95
N PHE A 178 -15.40 1.66 36.71
CA PHE A 178 -15.38 2.47 35.49
C PHE A 178 -16.21 1.80 34.39
N THR A 179 -16.59 2.54 33.34
CA THR A 179 -17.21 1.95 32.15
C THR A 179 -16.31 2.04 30.92
N PHE A 180 -16.44 1.06 30.03
CA PHE A 180 -15.83 1.07 28.70
C PHE A 180 -16.72 0.36 27.68
N SER A 181 -16.53 0.65 26.39
CA SER A 181 -17.27 -0.02 25.31
C SER A 181 -16.48 -1.21 24.77
N PHE A 182 -17.15 -2.35 24.62
CA PHE A 182 -16.62 -3.56 23.98
C PHE A 182 -17.66 -4.09 22.98
N MET A 183 -17.30 -4.14 21.69
CA MET A 183 -18.19 -4.55 20.59
C MET A 183 -19.55 -3.81 20.54
N GLY A 184 -19.60 -2.56 21.02
CA GLY A 184 -20.82 -1.76 21.10
C GLY A 184 -21.68 -1.99 22.36
N VAL A 185 -21.24 -2.87 23.27
CA VAL A 185 -21.81 -3.06 24.61
C VAL A 185 -21.04 -2.18 25.59
N GLU A 186 -21.73 -1.43 26.46
CA GLU A 186 -21.06 -0.77 27.58
C GLU A 186 -20.95 -1.74 28.76
N LEU A 187 -19.72 -1.99 29.20
CA LEU A 187 -19.37 -2.84 30.33
C LEU A 187 -18.96 -1.97 31.52
N ILE A 188 -19.41 -2.35 32.72
CA ILE A 188 -18.91 -1.88 34.01
C ILE A 188 -17.78 -2.82 34.43
N ALA A 189 -16.63 -2.26 34.79
CA ALA A 189 -15.45 -2.98 35.23
C ALA A 189 -14.85 -2.36 36.50
N VAL A 190 -14.07 -3.14 37.25
CA VAL A 190 -13.33 -2.68 38.43
C VAL A 190 -11.82 -2.66 38.17
N TRP A 191 -11.12 -1.70 38.76
CA TRP A 191 -9.65 -1.65 38.72
C TRP A 191 -9.01 -2.55 39.78
N VAL A 192 -8.09 -3.42 39.34
CA VAL A 192 -7.20 -4.21 40.20
C VAL A 192 -5.75 -4.03 39.72
N ASN A 193 -4.80 -4.00 40.65
CA ASN A 193 -3.38 -4.08 40.36
C ASN A 193 -2.87 -5.46 40.78
N ASP A 194 -2.01 -6.07 39.97
CA ASP A 194 -1.30 -7.29 40.37
C ASP A 194 0.12 -7.31 39.78
N THR A 195 0.90 -8.31 40.19
CA THR A 195 2.08 -8.72 39.44
C THR A 195 1.65 -9.26 38.08
N ALA A 196 2.37 -8.89 37.02
CA ALA A 196 2.20 -9.45 35.68
C ALA A 196 3.57 -9.65 35.05
N SER A 197 3.79 -10.77 34.37
CA SER A 197 5.04 -11.04 33.63
C SER A 197 4.78 -11.32 32.17
N ILE A 198 5.67 -10.81 31.32
CA ILE A 198 5.65 -11.02 29.86
C ILE A 198 7.00 -11.59 29.45
N VAL A 199 6.99 -12.71 28.73
CA VAL A 199 8.19 -13.32 28.16
C VAL A 199 8.49 -12.64 26.82
N GLY A 200 9.64 -11.97 26.73
CA GLY A 200 10.22 -11.53 25.47
C GLY A 200 11.43 -12.38 25.06
N ASP A 201 11.89 -12.17 23.83
CA ASP A 201 12.98 -12.91 23.15
C ASP A 201 14.21 -13.17 24.05
N VAL A 202 14.74 -12.12 24.69
CA VAL A 202 15.99 -12.20 25.49
C VAL A 202 15.75 -11.98 27.00
N GLN A 203 14.55 -11.55 27.41
CA GLN A 203 14.25 -11.14 28.78
C GLN A 203 12.78 -11.36 29.18
N ILE A 204 12.54 -11.68 30.44
CA ILE A 204 11.20 -11.62 31.03
C ILE A 204 11.03 -10.25 31.69
N GLN A 205 10.00 -9.50 31.30
CA GLN A 205 9.62 -8.25 31.95
C GLN A 205 8.52 -8.50 32.97
N THR A 206 8.83 -8.34 34.25
CA THR A 206 7.83 -8.35 35.33
C THR A 206 7.44 -6.92 35.70
N PHE A 207 6.14 -6.70 35.90
CA PHE A 207 5.55 -5.51 36.51
C PHE A 207 4.94 -5.95 37.84
N TYR A 208 5.19 -5.25 38.96
CA TYR A 208 4.69 -5.68 40.28
C TYR A 208 3.33 -5.07 40.67
N GLN A 209 2.89 -4.05 39.95
CA GLN A 209 1.63 -3.33 40.14
C GLN A 209 1.13 -2.86 38.78
N LEU A 210 0.81 -3.80 37.89
CA LEU A 210 0.20 -3.50 36.60
C LEU A 210 -1.30 -3.28 36.83
N PRO A 211 -1.89 -2.12 36.47
CA PRO A 211 -3.32 -1.90 36.54
C PRO A 211 -4.04 -2.69 35.44
N ILE A 212 -5.10 -3.39 35.81
CA ILE A 212 -5.88 -4.29 34.97
C ILE A 212 -7.37 -4.00 35.19
N GLY A 213 -8.12 -3.82 34.11
CA GLY A 213 -9.57 -3.74 34.15
C GLY A 213 -10.20 -5.14 34.27
N LEU A 214 -11.11 -5.34 35.21
CA LEU A 214 -11.86 -6.59 35.37
C LEU A 214 -13.35 -6.33 35.11
N PRO A 215 -13.92 -6.75 33.96
CA PRO A 215 -15.35 -6.62 33.70
C PRO A 215 -16.19 -7.32 34.76
N LYS A 216 -17.36 -6.75 35.05
CA LYS A 216 -18.25 -7.15 36.14
C LYS A 216 -19.71 -7.22 35.68
N ASP A 217 -20.28 -6.08 35.28
CA ASP A 217 -21.69 -5.98 34.89
C ASP A 217 -21.86 -5.40 33.47
N THR A 218 -22.98 -5.70 32.82
CA THR A 218 -23.42 -4.99 31.61
C THR A 218 -24.22 -3.75 31.97
N ASN A 219 -23.97 -2.60 31.32
CA ASN A 219 -24.81 -1.43 31.57
C ASN A 219 -26.18 -1.63 30.89
N GLY A 220 -27.24 -1.70 31.70
CA GLY A 220 -28.49 -2.42 31.42
C GLY A 220 -29.46 -1.83 30.36
N ASN A 221 -28.98 -1.25 29.27
CA ASN A 221 -29.79 -0.66 28.19
C ASN A 221 -30.46 -1.69 27.24
N GLY A 222 -30.84 -2.86 27.76
CA GLY A 222 -31.76 -3.80 27.10
C GLY A 222 -31.16 -4.79 26.10
N THR A 223 -29.84 -4.80 25.90
CA THR A 223 -29.14 -5.86 25.16
C THR A 223 -28.57 -6.90 26.11
N ASN A 224 -29.09 -8.14 26.08
CA ASN A 224 -28.49 -9.28 26.80
C ASN A 224 -27.21 -9.75 26.11
N ALA A 225 -26.16 -8.92 26.13
CA ALA A 225 -24.91 -9.14 25.43
C ALA A 225 -23.78 -9.39 26.45
N SER A 226 -23.60 -10.65 26.85
CA SER A 226 -22.46 -11.07 27.64
C SER A 226 -21.19 -11.21 26.79
N ILE A 227 -20.03 -11.11 27.44
CA ILE A 227 -18.71 -11.34 26.83
C ILE A 227 -18.67 -12.78 26.29
N PRO A 228 -18.32 -13.01 25.00
CA PRO A 228 -18.25 -14.34 24.42
C PRO A 228 -17.21 -15.23 25.10
N ASP A 229 -17.47 -16.54 25.21
CA ASP A 229 -16.60 -17.47 25.94
C ASP A 229 -15.23 -17.72 25.27
N SER A 230 -15.05 -17.26 24.03
CA SER A 230 -13.75 -17.16 23.33
C SER A 230 -12.92 -15.93 23.72
N THR A 231 -13.53 -14.90 24.31
CA THR A 231 -12.83 -13.68 24.76
C THR A 231 -12.34 -13.86 26.19
N VAL A 232 -11.02 -13.82 26.39
CA VAL A 232 -10.36 -13.98 27.71
C VAL A 232 -9.88 -12.64 28.31
N GLY A 233 -9.87 -11.58 27.49
CA GLY A 233 -9.30 -10.28 27.80
C GLY A 233 -8.91 -9.56 26.51
N MET A 234 -8.21 -8.43 26.63
CA MET A 234 -7.64 -7.67 25.52
C MET A 234 -6.55 -6.73 26.02
N ILE A 235 -5.49 -6.50 25.23
CA ILE A 235 -4.54 -5.42 25.46
C ILE A 235 -4.67 -4.36 24.37
N GLY A 236 -5.17 -3.19 24.78
CA GLY A 236 -5.25 -2.02 23.94
C GLY A 236 -3.87 -1.42 23.65
N ILE A 237 -3.56 -1.20 22.37
CA ILE A 237 -2.32 -0.59 21.89
C ILE A 237 -2.53 0.79 21.21
N ASN A 238 -3.77 1.29 21.13
CA ASN A 238 -4.06 2.66 20.68
C ASN A 238 -3.26 3.66 21.55
N PRO A 239 -2.42 4.53 20.97
CA PRO A 239 -1.50 5.36 21.74
C PRO A 239 -2.21 6.41 22.59
N TYR A 240 -2.18 6.25 23.92
CA TYR A 240 -2.74 7.23 24.87
C TYR A 240 -1.75 7.56 26.02
N GLN A 241 -0.56 8.02 25.64
CA GLN A 241 0.46 8.60 26.53
C GLN A 241 1.12 7.65 27.56
N ASN A 242 1.45 6.41 27.16
CA ASN A 242 2.40 5.58 27.92
C ASN A 242 3.87 6.09 27.83
N ASN A 243 4.14 7.17 27.07
CA ASN A 243 5.48 7.74 26.79
C ASN A 243 6.51 6.70 26.29
N GLN A 244 6.03 5.63 25.66
CA GLN A 244 6.84 4.56 25.07
C GLN A 244 6.78 4.62 23.54
N ILE A 245 7.84 4.13 22.91
CA ILE A 245 7.85 3.75 21.50
C ILE A 245 7.37 2.30 21.43
N MET A 246 6.51 2.00 20.46
CA MET A 246 6.04 0.64 20.17
C MET A 246 6.23 0.33 18.70
N GLY A 247 7.11 -0.62 18.38
CA GLY A 247 7.29 -1.16 17.02
C GLY A 247 6.46 -2.42 16.80
N ILE A 248 5.88 -2.58 15.61
CA ILE A 248 4.98 -3.69 15.26
C ILE A 248 5.29 -4.22 13.85
N ALA A 249 5.43 -5.56 13.75
CA ALA A 249 5.45 -6.32 12.51
C ALA A 249 4.43 -7.46 12.62
N LEU A 250 3.20 -7.29 12.12
CA LEU A 250 2.19 -8.37 12.15
C LEU A 250 2.40 -9.37 11.02
N SER A 251 2.14 -10.65 11.26
CA SER A 251 2.14 -11.69 10.23
C SER A 251 0.91 -12.60 10.35
N THR A 252 0.43 -13.12 9.22
CA THR A 252 -0.61 -14.15 9.13
C THR A 252 -0.09 -15.45 8.49
N LEU A 253 1.24 -15.56 8.35
CA LEU A 253 1.94 -16.70 7.78
C LEU A 253 2.07 -17.85 8.81
N THR A 254 2.26 -19.06 8.31
CA THR A 254 2.81 -20.16 9.10
C THR A 254 4.31 -20.26 8.87
N ASP A 255 5.05 -20.62 9.91
CA ASP A 255 6.48 -20.85 9.86
C ASP A 255 6.85 -22.14 9.09
N PRO A 256 8.15 -22.47 8.92
CA PRO A 256 8.58 -23.69 8.24
C PRO A 256 8.28 -25.01 8.97
N GLU A 257 7.93 -24.97 10.26
CA GLU A 257 7.62 -26.15 11.08
C GLU A 257 6.11 -26.44 11.10
N GLY A 258 5.29 -25.42 10.85
CA GLY A 258 3.84 -25.46 10.64
C GLY A 258 3.03 -24.61 11.63
N ASP A 259 3.69 -23.91 12.55
CA ASP A 259 3.04 -23.11 13.58
C ASP A 259 2.78 -21.66 13.10
N PRO A 260 1.77 -20.93 13.63
CA PRO A 260 1.46 -19.58 13.13
C PRO A 260 2.48 -18.53 13.60
N ASP A 261 3.26 -17.99 12.66
CA ASP A 261 4.12 -16.83 12.89
C ASP A 261 3.24 -15.57 12.86
N GLY A 262 2.88 -15.06 14.04
CA GLY A 262 2.16 -13.80 14.19
C GLY A 262 3.04 -12.56 14.02
N GLY A 263 4.35 -12.71 13.87
CA GLY A 263 5.33 -11.62 13.86
C GLY A 263 5.68 -11.11 15.25
N THR A 264 6.04 -9.82 15.38
CA THR A 264 6.53 -9.25 16.65
C THR A 264 5.85 -7.95 17.07
N LEU A 265 5.76 -7.78 18.39
CA LEU A 265 5.41 -6.53 19.09
C LEU A 265 6.58 -6.14 19.98
N THR A 266 7.11 -4.93 19.83
CA THR A 266 8.28 -4.44 20.57
C THR A 266 7.93 -3.21 21.41
N PHE A 267 7.79 -3.38 22.73
CA PHE A 267 7.58 -2.26 23.66
C PHE A 267 8.91 -1.60 24.03
N GLY A 268 8.92 -0.27 24.11
CA GLY A 268 10.10 0.52 24.50
C GLY A 268 11.15 0.70 23.39
N GLY A 269 10.84 0.36 22.14
CA GLY A 269 11.80 0.46 21.04
C GLY A 269 11.25 -0.05 19.71
N VAL A 270 12.17 -0.44 18.82
CA VAL A 270 11.88 -0.99 17.48
C VAL A 270 12.73 -2.22 17.21
N ASP A 271 12.22 -3.08 16.34
CA ASP A 271 12.79 -4.35 15.90
C ASP A 271 13.42 -4.15 14.52
N ILE A 272 14.74 -3.92 14.48
CA ILE A 272 15.43 -3.52 13.24
C ILE A 272 15.52 -4.65 12.21
N ASP A 273 15.39 -5.91 12.64
CA ASP A 273 15.46 -7.09 11.79
C ASP A 273 14.37 -7.07 10.70
N TYR A 274 13.20 -6.50 11.03
CA TYR A 274 12.07 -6.32 10.11
C TYR A 274 12.21 -5.12 9.17
N ILE A 275 13.24 -4.28 9.27
CA ILE A 275 13.37 -3.05 8.47
C ILE A 275 14.34 -3.29 7.30
N ILE A 276 13.96 -2.89 6.08
CA ILE A 276 14.87 -2.99 4.91
C ILE A 276 16.18 -2.25 5.23
N GLY A 277 17.28 -3.01 5.23
CA GLY A 277 18.64 -2.49 5.47
C GLY A 277 19.02 -2.36 6.95
N GLU A 278 18.23 -2.89 7.89
CA GLU A 278 18.56 -2.97 9.33
C GLU A 278 18.85 -1.60 9.99
N ASP A 279 18.33 -0.50 9.41
CA ASP A 279 18.60 0.88 9.84
C ASP A 279 17.32 1.61 10.26
N VAL A 280 17.28 2.07 11.51
CA VAL A 280 16.19 2.88 12.09
C VAL A 280 15.96 4.20 11.34
N ASN A 281 16.96 4.71 10.60
CA ASN A 281 16.81 5.93 9.78
C ASN A 281 15.91 5.70 8.54
N ASN A 282 15.56 4.44 8.22
CA ASN A 282 14.57 4.11 7.19
C ASN A 282 13.13 4.16 7.69
N ILE A 283 12.90 4.45 8.98
CA ILE A 283 11.57 4.75 9.54
C ILE A 283 11.23 6.22 9.25
N VAL A 284 10.14 6.43 8.52
CA VAL A 284 9.62 7.76 8.19
C VAL A 284 8.52 8.12 9.18
N TYR A 285 8.72 9.19 9.95
CA TYR A 285 7.78 9.62 10.96
C TYR A 285 6.81 10.70 10.47
N TYR A 286 5.54 10.50 10.79
CA TYR A 286 4.43 11.38 10.50
C TYR A 286 3.83 11.90 11.82
N PRO A 287 4.02 13.18 12.17
CA PRO A 287 3.47 13.73 13.41
C PRO A 287 1.94 13.85 13.34
N PHE A 288 1.29 13.53 14.45
CA PHE A 288 -0.14 13.76 14.68
C PHE A 288 -0.36 14.74 15.83
N LEU A 289 -1.59 15.24 16.00
CA LEU A 289 -1.91 16.12 17.13
C LEU A 289 -1.97 15.29 18.42
N PRO A 290 -1.34 15.72 19.53
CA PRO A 290 -1.44 15.02 20.81
C PRO A 290 -2.89 14.88 21.26
N PHE A 291 -3.26 13.66 21.70
CA PHE A 291 -4.63 13.34 22.07
C PHE A 291 -5.11 14.13 23.29
N THR A 292 -6.39 14.52 23.25
CA THR A 292 -7.07 15.22 24.35
C THR A 292 -8.10 14.36 25.07
N GLU A 293 -8.48 13.21 24.51
CA GLU A 293 -9.52 12.30 25.02
C GLU A 293 -9.08 10.84 24.83
N THR A 294 -9.53 9.93 25.70
CA THR A 294 -9.09 8.53 25.82
C THR A 294 -9.37 7.64 24.62
N ASP A 295 -10.39 7.98 23.85
CA ASP A 295 -10.96 7.23 22.73
C ASP A 295 -10.59 7.80 21.36
N GLN A 296 -9.74 8.84 21.32
CA GLN A 296 -9.26 9.40 20.07
C GLN A 296 -8.36 8.40 19.32
N VAL A 297 -8.58 8.31 18.01
CA VAL A 297 -7.89 7.38 17.12
C VAL A 297 -6.80 8.13 16.37
N VAL A 298 -5.61 7.53 16.20
CA VAL A 298 -4.55 8.05 15.32
C VAL A 298 -5.12 8.30 13.92
N ARG A 299 -5.02 9.53 13.43
CA ARG A 299 -5.34 9.86 12.03
C ARG A 299 -4.15 10.51 11.34
N LEU A 300 -3.69 9.93 10.24
CA LEU A 300 -2.70 10.54 9.35
C LEU A 300 -3.37 11.18 8.12
N PRO A 301 -2.92 12.36 7.67
CA PRO A 301 -3.32 12.90 6.38
C PRO A 301 -2.74 12.06 5.23
N VAL A 302 -3.61 11.56 4.35
CA VAL A 302 -3.22 11.04 3.03
C VAL A 302 -3.22 12.20 2.06
N SER A 303 -2.10 12.45 1.40
CA SER A 303 -1.97 13.50 0.38
C SER A 303 -2.34 13.00 -1.00
N ASN A 304 -2.01 11.75 -1.31
CA ASN A 304 -2.36 11.14 -2.58
C ASN A 304 -2.42 9.62 -2.50
N ILE A 305 -3.17 9.04 -3.42
CA ILE A 305 -3.20 7.60 -3.70
C ILE A 305 -2.80 7.45 -5.16
N TYR A 306 -1.90 6.52 -5.43
CA TYR A 306 -1.41 6.22 -6.76
C TYR A 306 -1.87 4.85 -7.21
N PHE A 307 -2.27 4.72 -8.48
CA PHE A 307 -2.53 3.45 -9.15
C PHE A 307 -1.62 3.33 -10.38
N ASP A 308 -0.78 2.30 -10.43
CA ASP A 308 0.31 2.13 -11.40
C ASP A 308 1.26 3.35 -11.55
N GLY A 309 1.33 4.15 -10.49
CA GLY A 309 2.13 5.39 -10.44
C GLY A 309 1.38 6.64 -10.94
N ILE A 310 0.14 6.51 -11.40
CA ILE A 310 -0.73 7.64 -11.73
C ILE A 310 -1.37 8.13 -10.44
N ALA A 311 -1.17 9.41 -10.11
CA ALA A 311 -1.83 10.07 -8.99
C ALA A 311 -3.35 10.16 -9.22
N LEU A 312 -4.14 9.56 -8.33
CA LEU A 312 -5.59 9.62 -8.37
C LEU A 312 -6.13 10.96 -7.83
N ASN A 313 -5.32 11.67 -7.02
CA ASN A 313 -5.61 12.97 -6.42
C ASN A 313 -6.82 12.98 -5.46
N TYR A 314 -6.92 11.91 -4.67
CA TYR A 314 -7.80 11.84 -3.51
C TYR A 314 -6.97 12.11 -2.25
N PRO A 315 -6.95 13.35 -1.73
CA PRO A 315 -6.48 13.62 -0.37
C PRO A 315 -7.55 13.19 0.64
N GLY A 316 -7.13 12.83 1.85
CA GLY A 316 -8.02 12.40 2.91
C GLY A 316 -7.30 12.19 4.23
N THR A 317 -7.92 11.44 5.12
CA THR A 317 -7.33 10.98 6.38
C THR A 317 -7.50 9.48 6.53
N VAL A 318 -6.57 8.84 7.21
CA VAL A 318 -6.60 7.40 7.50
C VAL A 318 -6.45 7.15 9.00
N SER A 319 -7.30 6.27 9.54
CA SER A 319 -7.08 5.60 10.82
C SER A 319 -6.62 4.16 10.62
N PHE A 320 -5.71 3.68 11.46
CA PHE A 320 -5.20 2.31 11.40
C PHE A 320 -5.98 1.42 12.38
N ASN A 321 -6.38 0.23 11.94
CA ASN A 321 -7.17 -0.69 12.77
C ASN A 321 -6.92 -2.17 12.41
N GLY A 322 -5.97 -2.83 13.07
CA GLY A 322 -5.70 -4.26 12.87
C GLY A 322 -6.89 -5.17 13.23
N ASP A 323 -7.88 -4.66 13.99
CA ASP A 323 -9.10 -5.39 14.37
C ASP A 323 -10.03 -5.63 13.16
N ILE A 324 -9.71 -5.07 11.97
CA ILE A 324 -10.32 -5.44 10.68
C ILE A 324 -9.24 -5.82 9.65
N LYS A 325 -9.53 -6.78 8.75
CA LYS A 325 -8.59 -7.18 7.69
C LYS A 325 -8.40 -6.11 6.60
N ASN A 326 -9.49 -5.45 6.19
CA ASN A 326 -9.57 -4.74 4.92
C ASN A 326 -8.97 -3.34 4.93
N ILE A 327 -8.57 -2.84 3.76
CA ILE A 327 -8.40 -1.41 3.52
C ILE A 327 -9.76 -0.86 3.07
N GLN A 328 -10.37 -0.03 3.92
CA GLN A 328 -11.72 0.49 3.74
C GLN A 328 -11.70 1.96 3.27
N PHE A 329 -12.07 2.16 2.01
CA PHE A 329 -12.32 3.48 1.42
C PHE A 329 -13.82 3.82 1.46
N ASP A 330 -14.17 5.01 0.96
CA ASP A 330 -15.53 5.30 0.53
C ASP A 330 -15.90 4.50 -0.74
N ASP A 331 -17.20 4.35 -1.00
CA ASP A 331 -17.72 3.57 -2.13
C ASP A 331 -17.21 4.04 -3.50
N TYR A 332 -16.96 5.33 -3.68
CA TYR A 332 -16.56 5.89 -4.97
C TYR A 332 -15.09 5.60 -5.26
N LEU A 333 -14.20 5.87 -4.30
CA LEU A 333 -12.79 5.52 -4.41
C LEU A 333 -12.58 4.00 -4.48
N ALA A 334 -13.32 3.21 -3.69
CA ALA A 334 -13.29 1.75 -3.78
C ALA A 334 -13.68 1.26 -5.19
N THR A 335 -14.78 1.78 -5.75
CA THR A 335 -15.21 1.47 -7.13
C THR A 335 -14.12 1.81 -8.15
N ASN A 336 -13.48 2.98 -8.03
CA ASN A 336 -12.46 3.44 -8.98
C ASN A 336 -11.18 2.59 -8.92
N ILE A 337 -10.74 2.16 -7.71
CA ILE A 337 -9.59 1.25 -7.56
C ILE A 337 -9.93 -0.14 -8.08
N LEU A 338 -11.09 -0.69 -7.69
CA LEU A 338 -11.49 -2.05 -8.06
C LEU A 338 -11.72 -2.20 -9.56
N SER A 339 -12.40 -1.25 -10.21
CA SER A 339 -12.66 -1.31 -11.66
C SER A 339 -11.41 -1.13 -12.54
N ALA A 340 -10.28 -0.74 -11.96
CA ALA A 340 -8.97 -0.71 -12.64
C ALA A 340 -8.19 -2.04 -12.52
N LEU A 341 -8.67 -2.99 -11.69
CA LEU A 341 -8.05 -4.31 -11.49
C LEU A 341 -8.62 -5.36 -12.46
N PRO A 342 -7.81 -6.37 -12.87
CA PRO A 342 -8.31 -7.54 -13.59
C PRO A 342 -9.44 -8.24 -12.80
N GLY A 343 -10.49 -8.67 -13.48
CA GLY A 343 -11.70 -9.23 -12.87
C GLY A 343 -12.53 -8.24 -12.02
N GLY A 344 -12.16 -6.96 -12.00
CA GLY A 344 -12.63 -5.97 -11.04
C GLY A 344 -14.13 -5.69 -11.04
N SER A 345 -14.76 -5.87 -9.89
CA SER A 345 -16.17 -5.58 -9.62
C SER A 345 -16.35 -5.01 -8.21
N TYR A 346 -17.40 -4.20 -8.00
CA TYR A 346 -17.77 -3.64 -6.69
C TYR A 346 -19.27 -3.73 -6.45
N SER A 347 -19.67 -4.17 -5.25
CA SER A 347 -21.08 -4.24 -4.84
C SER A 347 -21.24 -4.28 -3.31
N ASN A 348 -22.15 -3.45 -2.78
CA ASN A 348 -22.61 -3.50 -1.37
C ASN A 348 -21.48 -3.52 -0.31
N GLY A 349 -20.47 -2.66 -0.43
CA GLY A 349 -19.33 -2.62 0.49
C GLY A 349 -18.13 -3.47 0.06
N SER A 350 -18.31 -4.47 -0.80
CA SER A 350 -17.29 -5.48 -1.12
C SER A 350 -16.84 -5.46 -2.58
N GLY A 351 -15.56 -5.79 -2.80
CA GLY A 351 -14.99 -5.97 -4.14
C GLY A 351 -14.70 -7.44 -4.50
N THR A 352 -14.78 -7.77 -5.79
CA THR A 352 -14.18 -9.00 -6.34
C THR A 352 -13.21 -8.65 -7.47
N ILE A 353 -12.19 -9.50 -7.65
CA ILE A 353 -11.10 -9.35 -8.62
C ILE A 353 -10.63 -10.72 -9.12
N ASP A 354 -9.80 -10.75 -10.16
CA ASP A 354 -9.05 -11.95 -10.53
C ASP A 354 -8.05 -12.32 -9.41
N CYS A 355 -7.96 -13.60 -9.05
CA CYS A 355 -6.98 -14.10 -8.07
C CYS A 355 -5.52 -13.97 -8.55
N ASN A 356 -5.29 -13.83 -9.85
CA ASN A 356 -3.96 -13.79 -10.48
C ASN A 356 -3.67 -12.40 -11.07
N ILE A 357 -3.44 -11.42 -10.21
CA ILE A 357 -3.03 -10.06 -10.62
C ILE A 357 -1.50 -9.91 -10.73
N SER A 358 -1.06 -8.97 -11.56
CA SER A 358 0.35 -8.74 -11.86
C SER A 358 1.13 -8.19 -10.66
N THR A 359 2.27 -8.79 -10.31
CA THR A 359 3.20 -8.25 -9.29
C THR A 359 3.89 -6.94 -9.71
N ALA A 360 3.63 -6.45 -10.93
CA ALA A 360 4.00 -5.10 -11.37
C ALA A 360 2.99 -4.02 -10.95
N LEU A 361 1.77 -4.39 -10.55
CA LEU A 361 0.69 -3.51 -10.08
C LEU A 361 1.16 -2.65 -8.90
N ASN A 362 0.89 -1.35 -8.93
CA ASN A 362 1.29 -0.42 -7.87
C ASN A 362 0.10 0.39 -7.34
N LEU A 363 -0.58 -0.14 -6.33
CA LEU A 363 -1.38 0.68 -5.40
C LEU A 363 -0.43 1.23 -4.34
N SER A 364 -0.31 2.55 -4.22
CA SER A 364 0.63 3.15 -3.26
C SER A 364 0.17 4.49 -2.67
N PHE A 365 0.56 4.75 -1.42
CA PHE A 365 0.04 5.84 -0.60
C PHE A 365 1.10 6.89 -0.26
N GLU A 366 0.76 8.17 -0.35
CA GLU A 366 1.58 9.28 0.14
C GLU A 366 0.91 9.93 1.35
N PHE A 367 1.65 10.07 2.46
CA PHE A 367 1.16 10.74 3.67
C PHE A 367 1.83 12.12 3.85
N ASN A 368 1.05 13.08 4.37
CA ASN A 368 1.50 14.39 4.85
C ASN A 368 2.44 15.17 3.89
N ASN A 369 2.14 15.12 2.59
CA ASN A 369 2.87 15.77 1.48
C ASN A 369 4.34 15.35 1.32
N GLN A 370 4.75 14.23 1.92
CA GLN A 370 6.13 13.74 1.86
C GLN A 370 6.39 12.92 0.58
N THR A 371 6.27 13.55 -0.58
CA THR A 371 6.46 12.98 -1.94
C THR A 371 7.73 12.13 -2.19
N ASN A 372 8.73 12.15 -1.30
CA ASN A 372 9.89 11.25 -1.36
C ASN A 372 9.60 9.84 -0.80
N TYR A 373 8.51 9.67 -0.05
CA TYR A 373 8.15 8.46 0.67
C TYR A 373 6.73 8.02 0.28
N ILE A 374 6.67 7.06 -0.64
CA ILE A 374 5.42 6.53 -1.22
C ILE A 374 5.33 5.04 -0.91
N TRP A 375 4.31 4.66 -0.15
CA TRP A 375 4.13 3.33 0.44
C TRP A 375 3.36 2.42 -0.51
N ARG A 376 4.10 1.63 -1.30
CA ARG A 376 3.52 0.62 -2.20
C ARG A 376 3.03 -0.59 -1.43
N LEU A 377 1.75 -0.90 -1.55
CA LEU A 377 1.19 -2.17 -1.06
C LEU A 377 1.64 -3.31 -2.01
N PRO A 378 2.08 -4.46 -1.49
CA PRO A 378 2.35 -5.64 -2.33
C PRO A 378 1.10 -6.10 -3.06
N ALA A 379 1.25 -6.55 -4.32
CA ALA A 379 0.10 -6.92 -5.14
C ALA A 379 -0.71 -8.08 -4.53
N TYR A 380 -0.06 -9.07 -3.89
CA TYR A 380 -0.78 -10.19 -3.26
C TYR A 380 -1.69 -9.72 -2.12
N ALA A 381 -1.35 -8.63 -1.41
CA ALA A 381 -2.13 -8.15 -0.28
C ALA A 381 -3.47 -7.53 -0.70
N ILE A 382 -3.66 -7.25 -2.00
CA ILE A 382 -4.93 -6.81 -2.59
C ILE A 382 -5.88 -8.01 -2.80
N VAL A 383 -5.34 -9.22 -2.89
CA VAL A 383 -6.09 -10.47 -3.15
C VAL A 383 -6.56 -11.09 -1.84
N GLY A 384 -7.87 -11.31 -1.73
CA GLY A 384 -8.52 -11.98 -0.63
C GLY A 384 -8.69 -13.49 -0.87
N GLU A 385 -9.86 -14.01 -0.46
CA GLU A 385 -10.19 -15.43 -0.51
C GLU A 385 -10.76 -15.82 -1.89
N VAL A 386 -10.49 -17.05 -2.33
CA VAL A 386 -11.03 -17.60 -3.59
C VAL A 386 -12.54 -17.81 -3.44
N ILE A 387 -13.33 -17.06 -4.20
CA ILE A 387 -14.79 -17.18 -4.26
C ILE A 387 -15.16 -18.31 -5.25
N ASN A 388 -14.63 -18.24 -6.47
CA ASN A 388 -14.95 -19.21 -7.52
C ASN A 388 -13.93 -19.21 -8.67
N GLY A 389 -13.13 -20.28 -8.78
CA GLY A 389 -12.22 -20.48 -9.92
C GLY A 389 -11.08 -19.48 -9.96
N ASN A 390 -11.23 -18.41 -10.75
CA ASN A 390 -10.29 -17.29 -10.80
C ASN A 390 -10.83 -16.02 -10.12
N GLU A 391 -12.08 -16.01 -9.63
CA GLU A 391 -12.64 -14.90 -8.86
C GLU A 391 -12.25 -15.01 -7.38
N CYS A 392 -11.62 -13.95 -6.86
CA CYS A 392 -11.28 -13.76 -5.46
C CYS A 392 -12.02 -12.54 -4.89
N SER A 393 -12.26 -12.50 -3.58
CA SER A 393 -12.57 -11.24 -2.91
C SER A 393 -11.37 -10.29 -2.97
N SER A 394 -11.62 -8.99 -2.86
CA SER A 394 -10.57 -7.99 -2.65
C SER A 394 -10.51 -7.59 -1.18
N THR A 395 -9.30 -7.33 -0.68
CA THR A 395 -9.09 -6.67 0.62
C THR A 395 -9.37 -5.17 0.56
N ILE A 396 -9.59 -4.62 -0.63
CA ILE A 396 -10.06 -3.25 -0.85
C ILE A 396 -11.60 -3.24 -0.79
N THR A 397 -12.16 -2.54 0.19
CA THR A 397 -13.60 -2.45 0.45
C THR A 397 -14.09 -1.01 0.53
N GLY A 398 -15.40 -0.81 0.33
CA GLY A 398 -16.07 0.49 0.52
C GLY A 398 -16.74 0.60 1.89
N GLY A 399 -17.73 1.49 2.00
CA GLY A 399 -18.51 1.68 3.23
C GLY A 399 -17.84 2.52 4.33
N ALA A 400 -16.73 3.21 4.07
CA ALA A 400 -16.26 4.25 4.99
C ALA A 400 -17.29 5.40 5.08
N ASN A 401 -17.60 5.85 6.29
CA ASN A 401 -18.70 6.78 6.57
C ASN A 401 -18.49 8.22 6.03
N ASP A 402 -17.26 8.57 5.64
CA ASP A 402 -16.88 9.87 5.09
C ASP A 402 -16.00 9.63 3.85
N THR A 403 -16.31 10.35 2.77
CA THR A 403 -15.55 10.45 1.51
C THR A 403 -14.06 10.79 1.64
N SER A 404 -13.59 11.12 2.85
CA SER A 404 -12.23 11.55 3.16
C SER A 404 -11.70 11.00 4.50
N SER A 405 -12.34 10.00 5.11
CA SER A 405 -11.86 9.32 6.33
C SER A 405 -11.92 7.81 6.17
N TRP A 406 -10.78 7.21 5.85
CA TRP A 406 -10.62 5.80 5.51
C TRP A 406 -10.03 4.98 6.67
N VAL A 407 -10.15 3.66 6.61
CA VAL A 407 -9.60 2.74 7.63
C VAL A 407 -8.61 1.78 6.98
N PHE A 408 -7.35 1.77 7.43
CA PHE A 408 -6.34 0.83 6.96
C PHE A 408 -6.22 -0.32 7.97
N GLY A 409 -6.79 -1.47 7.57
CA GLY A 409 -6.79 -2.69 8.37
C GLY A 409 -5.46 -3.45 8.38
N SER A 410 -5.51 -4.69 8.85
CA SER A 410 -4.36 -5.59 8.92
C SER A 410 -3.68 -5.79 7.56
N THR A 411 -4.42 -5.75 6.44
CA THR A 411 -3.85 -5.74 5.08
C THR A 411 -2.76 -4.69 4.89
N PHE A 412 -2.86 -3.51 5.52
CA PHE A 412 -1.79 -2.53 5.52
C PHE A 412 -0.73 -2.84 6.58
N ILE A 413 -1.16 -3.12 7.83
CA ILE A 413 -0.29 -3.24 9.01
C ILE A 413 0.62 -4.50 8.95
N GLU A 414 0.16 -5.59 8.32
CA GLU A 414 0.97 -6.78 8.01
C GLU A 414 2.05 -6.46 6.96
N ASN A 415 1.79 -5.52 6.04
CA ASN A 415 2.65 -5.26 4.89
C ASN A 415 3.59 -4.06 5.07
N PHE A 416 3.67 -3.44 6.26
CA PHE A 416 4.64 -2.40 6.61
C PHE A 416 5.10 -2.55 8.07
N TYR A 417 6.26 -1.99 8.40
CA TYR A 417 6.71 -1.91 9.79
C TYR A 417 6.14 -0.64 10.41
N MET A 418 5.33 -0.77 11.47
CA MET A 418 4.58 0.34 12.08
C MET A 418 5.19 0.72 13.43
N VAL A 419 5.37 2.01 13.70
CA VAL A 419 5.99 2.51 14.94
C VAL A 419 5.13 3.59 15.60
N PHE A 420 4.46 3.24 16.69
CA PHE A 420 3.71 4.20 17.51
C PHE A 420 4.67 4.85 18.52
N ASP A 421 5.27 5.98 18.13
CA ASP A 421 6.09 6.80 19.02
C ASP A 421 5.20 7.80 19.77
N GLN A 422 4.72 7.34 20.94
CA GLN A 422 3.83 8.13 21.79
C GLN A 422 4.56 9.30 22.44
N ALA A 423 5.85 9.15 22.73
CA ALA A 423 6.67 10.16 23.39
C ALA A 423 6.85 11.42 22.52
N ASN A 424 6.89 11.28 21.20
CA ASN A 424 6.96 12.40 20.25
C ASN A 424 5.64 12.67 19.49
N SER A 425 4.55 11.95 19.80
CA SER A 425 3.24 12.06 19.12
C SER A 425 3.32 11.90 17.60
N GLN A 426 3.98 10.83 17.14
CA GLN A 426 4.21 10.55 15.73
C GLN A 426 4.08 9.06 15.40
N LEU A 427 3.62 8.77 14.18
CA LEU A 427 3.55 7.42 13.64
C LEU A 427 4.68 7.22 12.63
N GLY A 428 5.59 6.29 12.92
CA GLY A 428 6.62 5.82 11.99
C GLY A 428 6.07 4.73 11.08
N ILE A 429 6.47 4.76 9.80
CA ILE A 429 6.26 3.69 8.83
C ILE A 429 7.61 3.35 8.19
N ALA A 430 7.93 2.07 8.04
CA ALA A 430 9.08 1.60 7.27
C ALA A 430 8.71 0.43 6.35
N ALA A 431 9.51 0.22 5.31
CA ALA A 431 9.38 -0.92 4.41
C ALA A 431 10.03 -2.16 5.05
N ARG A 432 9.34 -3.29 4.97
CA ARG A 432 9.71 -4.55 5.62
C ARG A 432 10.76 -5.37 4.88
N SER A 433 11.70 -5.95 5.61
CA SER A 433 12.81 -6.78 5.09
C SER A 433 12.33 -8.13 4.55
N ASP A 434 11.24 -8.65 5.09
CA ASP A 434 10.62 -9.95 4.79
C ASP A 434 9.49 -9.88 3.72
N ILE A 435 9.12 -8.68 3.27
CA ILE A 435 8.00 -8.43 2.34
C ILE A 435 8.50 -8.12 0.92
N ASP A 436 8.12 -8.93 -0.07
CA ASP A 436 8.33 -8.59 -1.49
C ASP A 436 7.27 -7.60 -1.98
N TYR A 437 7.59 -6.31 -1.86
CA TYR A 437 6.86 -5.21 -2.50
C TYR A 437 6.84 -5.25 -4.03
N GLY A 438 7.42 -6.29 -4.65
CA GLY A 438 7.62 -6.44 -6.08
C GLY A 438 8.72 -5.52 -6.59
N THR A 439 9.11 -5.70 -7.86
CA THR A 439 10.19 -4.87 -8.45
C THR A 439 9.90 -3.38 -8.29
N ASN A 440 10.84 -2.64 -7.70
CA ASN A 440 10.65 -1.23 -7.36
C ASN A 440 10.84 -0.32 -8.59
N ILE A 441 10.24 0.88 -8.59
CA ILE A 441 9.94 1.66 -9.79
C ILE A 441 10.86 2.90 -9.94
N THR A 442 12.18 2.65 -9.98
CA THR A 442 13.36 3.48 -9.62
C THR A 442 13.87 4.64 -10.54
N GLN A 443 12.98 5.50 -11.05
CA GLN A 443 13.10 6.84 -11.73
C GLN A 443 14.37 7.32 -12.57
N VAL A 444 14.21 7.79 -13.84
CA VAL A 444 15.27 8.25 -14.82
C VAL A 444 14.91 9.49 -15.69
N ASN A 445 15.66 10.60 -15.60
CA ASN A 445 15.39 11.90 -16.28
C ASN A 445 15.83 12.01 -17.76
N VAL A 446 15.19 12.95 -18.50
CA VAL A 446 15.60 13.42 -19.85
C VAL A 446 15.63 14.96 -19.86
N MET A 447 16.61 15.59 -20.53
CA MET A 447 16.64 17.04 -20.79
C MET A 447 16.26 17.34 -22.24
N VAL A 448 15.59 18.48 -22.47
CA VAL A 448 15.19 18.97 -23.80
C VAL A 448 15.56 20.45 -23.92
N GLU A 449 16.40 20.81 -24.89
CA GLU A 449 16.61 22.20 -25.28
C GLU A 449 15.62 22.60 -26.39
N ILE A 450 14.95 23.74 -26.21
CA ILE A 450 14.02 24.29 -27.21
C ILE A 450 14.53 25.67 -27.66
N PRO A 451 14.99 25.82 -28.92
CA PRO A 451 15.37 27.13 -29.45
C PRO A 451 14.12 27.99 -29.69
N LEU A 452 13.85 28.91 -28.76
CA LEU A 452 12.73 29.85 -28.79
C LEU A 452 12.91 30.94 -29.87
N LEU A 453 12.84 30.58 -31.16
CA LEU A 453 12.60 31.49 -32.29
C LEU A 453 12.43 30.72 -33.63
N LEU A 454 11.19 30.46 -34.05
CA LEU A 454 10.72 30.51 -35.46
C LEU A 454 9.21 30.18 -35.54
N THR A 455 8.53 30.66 -36.58
CA THR A 455 7.05 30.73 -36.66
C THR A 455 6.41 29.62 -37.50
N GLN A 456 7.02 28.44 -37.58
CA GLN A 456 6.45 27.25 -38.21
C GLN A 456 6.75 26.02 -37.35
N ILE A 457 5.78 25.11 -37.25
CA ILE A 457 5.96 23.86 -36.49
C ILE A 457 6.77 22.90 -37.36
N SER A 458 8.09 22.88 -37.16
CA SER A 458 8.93 21.76 -37.56
C SER A 458 8.71 20.60 -36.58
N CYS A 459 8.62 19.37 -37.08
CA CYS A 459 8.36 18.20 -36.26
C CYS A 459 9.42 17.99 -35.16
N LEU A 460 8.99 17.49 -34.00
CA LEU A 460 9.89 17.08 -32.92
C LEU A 460 10.63 15.81 -33.35
N ILE A 461 11.89 15.95 -33.76
CA ILE A 461 12.75 14.81 -34.12
C ILE A 461 13.26 14.16 -32.83
N ILE A 462 12.76 12.97 -32.52
CA ILE A 462 13.25 12.12 -31.42
C ILE A 462 14.24 11.12 -32.00
N THR A 463 15.53 11.47 -31.96
CA THR A 463 16.63 10.56 -32.28
C THR A 463 16.86 9.58 -31.12
N GLU A 464 16.56 8.30 -31.32
CA GLU A 464 16.95 7.24 -30.39
C GLU A 464 18.38 6.79 -30.71
N TYR A 465 19.31 6.96 -29.76
CA TYR A 465 20.66 6.39 -29.86
C TYR A 465 20.72 5.01 -29.20
N ASP A 466 21.41 4.06 -29.84
CA ASP A 466 21.70 2.75 -29.28
C ASP A 466 22.80 2.78 -28.21
N GLN A 467 23.12 1.62 -27.63
CA GLN A 467 24.13 1.49 -26.56
C GLN A 467 25.57 1.81 -27.01
N THR A 468 25.80 2.05 -28.30
CA THR A 468 27.09 2.47 -28.88
C THR A 468 27.08 3.91 -29.40
N GLY A 469 25.93 4.58 -29.41
CA GLY A 469 25.77 5.94 -29.89
C GLY A 469 25.38 6.06 -31.37
N GLN A 470 24.78 5.03 -31.99
CA GLN A 470 24.22 5.12 -33.34
C GLN A 470 22.70 5.36 -33.33
N GLU A 471 22.22 6.21 -34.25
CA GLU A 471 20.81 6.59 -34.40
C GLU A 471 19.96 5.47 -35.02
N GLN A 472 18.83 5.12 -34.37
CA GLN A 472 17.80 4.24 -34.91
C GLN A 472 16.55 5.03 -35.31
N SER A 473 16.11 4.88 -36.56
CA SER A 473 14.86 5.49 -37.04
C SER A 473 13.64 4.90 -36.34
N SER A 474 12.69 5.77 -35.97
CA SER A 474 11.46 5.41 -35.27
C SER A 474 10.25 5.16 -36.18
N GLN A 475 10.42 5.38 -37.49
CA GLN A 475 9.39 5.37 -38.54
C GLN A 475 9.96 4.81 -39.85
N VAL A 476 9.08 4.32 -40.74
CA VAL A 476 9.42 3.87 -42.10
C VAL A 476 8.43 4.43 -43.12
N GLN A 477 8.90 4.73 -44.34
CA GLN A 477 8.02 5.06 -45.46
C GLN A 477 7.26 3.81 -45.92
N ILE A 478 6.13 4.00 -46.62
CA ILE A 478 5.27 2.91 -47.08
C ILE A 478 5.30 2.87 -48.61
N LYS A 479 5.38 1.67 -49.20
CA LYS A 479 5.02 1.46 -50.61
C LYS A 479 4.04 0.30 -50.78
N ALA A 480 3.02 0.47 -51.61
CA ALA A 480 1.98 -0.52 -51.85
C ALA A 480 2.02 -1.03 -53.30
N GLN A 481 1.87 -2.34 -53.49
CA GLN A 481 1.86 -2.97 -54.81
C GLN A 481 0.53 -2.67 -55.53
N VAL A 482 0.59 -1.97 -56.65
CA VAL A 482 -0.62 -1.48 -57.34
C VAL A 482 -1.22 -2.57 -58.22
N VAL A 483 -2.51 -2.86 -58.06
CA VAL A 483 -3.22 -3.82 -58.92
C VAL A 483 -3.70 -3.18 -60.24
N PRO A 484 -3.89 -3.95 -61.32
CA PRO A 484 -4.35 -3.41 -62.59
C PRO A 484 -5.66 -2.63 -62.47
N ASN A 485 -5.69 -1.44 -63.08
CA ASN A 485 -6.79 -0.46 -63.07
C ASN A 485 -7.03 0.28 -61.74
N ALA A 486 -6.21 0.09 -60.70
CA ALA A 486 -6.26 0.96 -59.53
C ALA A 486 -5.77 2.39 -59.86
N SER A 487 -6.51 3.40 -59.40
CA SER A 487 -6.15 4.82 -59.54
C SER A 487 -6.11 5.58 -58.21
N CYS A 488 -6.53 4.96 -57.11
CA CYS A 488 -6.61 5.57 -55.80
C CYS A 488 -6.39 4.53 -54.70
N ILE A 489 -5.63 4.87 -53.65
CA ILE A 489 -5.39 4.02 -52.48
C ILE A 489 -5.84 4.71 -51.20
N SER A 490 -6.58 3.98 -50.36
CA SER A 490 -6.99 4.39 -49.00
C SER A 490 -6.16 3.62 -47.97
N MET A 491 -5.46 4.32 -47.08
CA MET A 491 -4.91 3.78 -45.84
C MET A 491 -5.82 4.13 -44.67
N LEU A 492 -6.27 3.13 -43.91
CA LEU A 492 -6.91 3.27 -42.60
C LEU A 492 -5.94 2.82 -41.51
N SER A 493 -5.59 3.73 -40.60
CA SER A 493 -4.73 3.47 -39.45
C SER A 493 -5.56 3.45 -38.17
N ILE A 494 -5.52 2.34 -37.43
CA ILE A 494 -6.19 2.19 -36.12
C ILE A 494 -5.12 1.99 -35.06
N TYR A 495 -5.17 2.78 -33.99
CA TYR A 495 -4.19 2.70 -32.89
C TYR A 495 -4.80 1.89 -31.74
N GLU A 496 -4.33 0.64 -31.55
CA GLU A 496 -5.05 -0.45 -30.84
C GLU A 496 -5.46 -0.20 -29.37
N TYR A 497 -4.96 0.89 -28.76
CA TYR A 497 -5.27 1.28 -27.37
C TYR A 497 -6.08 2.59 -27.28
N THR A 498 -6.68 3.04 -28.38
CA THR A 498 -7.47 4.28 -28.45
C THR A 498 -8.70 4.10 -29.35
N PRO A 499 -9.75 4.93 -29.19
CA PRO A 499 -10.85 5.01 -30.17
C PRO A 499 -10.46 5.79 -31.44
N TYR A 500 -9.19 6.20 -31.60
CA TYR A 500 -8.74 7.05 -32.69
C TYR A 500 -8.35 6.23 -33.92
N TRP A 501 -8.84 6.67 -35.07
CA TRP A 501 -8.49 6.16 -36.38
C TRP A 501 -8.30 7.31 -37.37
N GLU A 502 -7.38 7.15 -38.30
CA GLU A 502 -7.16 8.08 -39.40
C GLU A 502 -7.39 7.35 -40.72
N ARG A 503 -8.05 8.02 -41.67
CA ARG A 503 -8.13 7.56 -43.05
C ARG A 503 -7.47 8.57 -43.98
N TRP A 504 -6.54 8.09 -44.79
CA TRP A 504 -5.79 8.84 -45.78
C TRP A 504 -6.04 8.23 -47.15
N ASP A 505 -6.76 8.96 -48.01
CA ASP A 505 -6.93 8.61 -49.42
C ASP A 505 -5.88 9.34 -50.26
N VAL A 506 -5.34 8.67 -51.29
CA VAL A 506 -4.25 9.18 -52.14
C VAL A 506 -4.48 8.76 -53.59
N ILE A 507 -4.27 9.68 -54.54
CA ILE A 507 -4.27 9.35 -55.98
C ILE A 507 -2.96 8.63 -56.33
N ILE A 508 -3.06 7.53 -57.09
CA ILE A 508 -1.89 6.78 -57.56
C ILE A 508 -1.31 7.49 -58.79
N GLU A 509 -0.22 8.24 -58.60
CA GLU A 509 0.38 9.06 -59.68
C GLU A 509 1.50 8.35 -60.45
N THR A 510 2.50 7.81 -59.75
CA THR A 510 3.72 7.24 -60.37
C THR A 510 4.07 5.91 -59.71
N ILE A 511 4.02 4.83 -60.50
CA ILE A 511 4.33 3.47 -60.06
C ILE A 511 5.80 3.15 -60.42
N ASP A 512 6.52 2.50 -59.52
CA ASP A 512 7.91 2.08 -59.73
C ASP A 512 8.02 0.86 -60.68
N PRO A 513 9.22 0.54 -61.21
CA PRO A 513 9.40 -0.59 -62.13
C PRO A 513 9.09 -1.98 -61.54
N ASP A 514 9.01 -2.09 -60.21
CA ASP A 514 8.68 -3.33 -59.49
C ASP A 514 7.15 -3.45 -59.24
N GLY A 515 6.37 -2.44 -59.64
CA GLY A 515 4.91 -2.41 -59.52
C GLY A 515 4.36 -1.75 -58.25
N TYR A 516 5.16 -0.97 -57.53
CA TYR A 516 4.74 -0.32 -56.28
C TYR A 516 4.56 1.19 -56.41
N PHE A 517 3.56 1.73 -55.73
CA PHE A 517 3.39 3.16 -55.49
C PHE A 517 3.94 3.51 -54.10
N GLN A 518 4.87 4.47 -54.03
CA GLN A 518 5.36 5.03 -52.78
C GLN A 518 4.32 6.02 -52.23
N LEU A 519 3.87 5.84 -50.98
CA LEU A 519 2.94 6.79 -50.38
C LEU A 519 3.68 8.11 -50.06
N PRO A 520 3.06 9.28 -50.31
CA PRO A 520 3.69 10.58 -50.12
C PRO A 520 3.85 10.94 -48.64
N ASP A 521 4.92 11.67 -48.30
CA ASP A 521 5.11 12.21 -46.96
C ASP A 521 3.94 13.17 -46.60
N PRO A 522 3.40 13.14 -45.36
CA PRO A 522 3.93 12.49 -44.16
C PRO A 522 3.35 11.09 -43.87
N LEU A 523 2.90 10.34 -44.88
CA LEU A 523 2.28 9.02 -44.70
C LEU A 523 3.32 7.92 -44.39
N TRP A 524 3.79 7.92 -43.14
CA TRP A 524 4.71 6.93 -42.60
C TRP A 524 3.98 5.88 -41.76
N ALA A 525 4.54 4.68 -41.70
CA ALA A 525 4.05 3.63 -40.83
C ALA A 525 4.76 3.66 -39.48
N TYR A 526 3.97 3.55 -38.42
CA TYR A 526 4.42 3.66 -37.03
C TYR A 526 4.34 2.30 -36.32
N LEU A 527 5.27 2.05 -35.40
CA LEU A 527 5.24 0.84 -34.57
C LEU A 527 3.91 0.76 -33.82
N GLY A 528 3.28 -0.41 -33.74
CA GLY A 528 2.06 -0.60 -32.93
C GLY A 528 0.80 0.14 -33.42
N ALA A 529 0.84 0.75 -34.59
CA ALA A 529 -0.36 1.07 -35.35
C ALA A 529 -0.79 -0.17 -36.16
N LYS A 530 -2.10 -0.33 -36.36
CA LYS A 530 -2.71 -1.39 -37.15
C LYS A 530 -3.28 -0.79 -38.44
N HIS A 531 -2.64 -1.10 -39.55
CA HIS A 531 -2.96 -0.52 -40.85
C HIS A 531 -3.85 -1.45 -41.68
N SER A 532 -4.72 -0.86 -42.49
CA SER A 532 -5.49 -1.53 -43.54
C SER A 532 -5.46 -0.68 -44.80
N PHE A 533 -5.28 -1.31 -45.95
CA PHE A 533 -5.12 -0.67 -47.25
C PHE A 533 -6.19 -1.16 -48.22
N ALA A 534 -6.77 -0.25 -49.01
CA ALA A 534 -7.76 -0.55 -50.02
C ALA A 534 -7.44 0.21 -51.32
N GLU A 535 -7.32 -0.49 -52.44
CA GLU A 535 -7.15 0.13 -53.76
C GLU A 535 -8.48 0.19 -54.51
N TYR A 536 -8.68 1.27 -55.25
CA TYR A 536 -9.96 1.62 -55.88
C TYR A 536 -9.79 1.95 -57.37
N GLU A 537 -10.82 1.64 -58.14
CA GLU A 537 -10.91 1.92 -59.58
C GLU A 537 -10.88 3.44 -59.89
N ALA A 538 -11.52 4.28 -59.06
CA ALA A 538 -11.64 5.72 -59.32
C ALA A 538 -11.26 6.64 -58.14
N ALA A 539 -10.41 7.63 -58.41
CA ALA A 539 -10.24 8.83 -57.57
C ALA A 539 -11.41 9.82 -57.79
N ARG A 540 -12.08 10.24 -56.71
CA ARG A 540 -13.15 11.25 -56.79
C ARG A 540 -12.54 12.65 -56.74
N ILE A 541 -12.92 13.51 -57.68
CA ILE A 541 -12.44 14.89 -57.82
C ILE A 541 -13.64 15.83 -57.91
N ASP A 542 -13.57 17.03 -57.31
CA ASP A 542 -14.62 18.04 -57.47
C ASP A 542 -14.64 18.60 -58.90
N PRO A 543 -15.78 18.60 -59.60
CA PRO A 543 -15.84 19.02 -61.00
C PRO A 543 -15.63 20.54 -61.21
N ASN A 544 -15.70 21.35 -60.15
CA ASN A 544 -15.58 22.82 -60.19
C ASN A 544 -14.20 23.29 -59.72
N THR A 545 -13.73 22.81 -58.56
CA THR A 545 -12.44 23.23 -57.98
C THR A 545 -11.27 22.35 -58.41
N ARG A 546 -11.54 21.11 -58.82
CA ARG A 546 -10.56 20.02 -59.03
C ARG A 546 -9.83 19.55 -57.78
N ASP A 547 -10.35 19.87 -56.59
CA ASP A 547 -9.86 19.28 -55.34
C ASP A 547 -10.15 17.79 -55.29
N PHE A 548 -9.25 17.01 -54.69
CA PHE A 548 -9.44 15.59 -54.47
C PHE A 548 -10.38 15.34 -53.28
N LEU A 549 -11.35 14.42 -53.46
CA LEU A 549 -12.46 14.17 -52.54
C LEU A 549 -12.49 12.72 -52.01
N GLY A 550 -11.40 11.96 -52.17
CA GLY A 550 -11.26 10.58 -51.70
C GLY A 550 -11.40 9.50 -52.79
N CYS A 551 -11.18 8.25 -52.40
CA CYS A 551 -11.30 7.08 -53.29
C CYS A 551 -12.75 6.59 -53.40
N SER A 552 -13.10 6.04 -54.57
CA SER A 552 -14.49 5.77 -54.97
C SER A 552 -14.62 4.61 -55.96
N GLU A 553 -15.87 4.27 -56.30
CA GLU A 553 -16.23 3.13 -57.16
C GLU A 553 -15.78 1.77 -56.57
N GLN A 554 -15.34 0.82 -57.39
CA GLN A 554 -15.06 -0.54 -56.92
C GLN A 554 -13.73 -0.64 -56.16
N VAL A 555 -13.72 -1.36 -55.03
CA VAL A 555 -12.49 -1.84 -54.39
C VAL A 555 -11.89 -2.96 -55.24
N LEU A 556 -10.68 -2.78 -55.73
CA LEU A 556 -9.96 -3.73 -56.58
C LEU A 556 -9.02 -4.64 -55.78
N ALA A 557 -8.47 -4.13 -54.68
CA ALA A 557 -7.63 -4.89 -53.75
C ALA A 557 -7.83 -4.42 -52.31
N PHE A 558 -7.67 -5.33 -51.34
CA PHE A 558 -7.80 -5.02 -49.92
C PHE A 558 -6.86 -5.87 -49.08
N ASN A 559 -6.19 -5.26 -48.10
CA ASN A 559 -5.43 -5.95 -47.07
C ASN A 559 -5.67 -5.25 -45.73
N SER A 560 -5.73 -5.99 -44.62
CA SER A 560 -6.16 -5.43 -43.34
C SER A 560 -5.45 -6.06 -42.14
N SER A 561 -5.51 -5.38 -41.01
CA SER A 561 -4.89 -5.82 -39.75
C SER A 561 -3.37 -5.99 -39.83
N LEU A 562 -2.70 -5.26 -40.72
CA LEU A 562 -1.25 -5.28 -40.89
C LEU A 562 -0.56 -4.49 -39.78
N TYR A 563 0.54 -5.04 -39.26
CA TYR A 563 1.43 -4.36 -38.33
C TYR A 563 2.70 -3.93 -39.07
N THR A 564 3.15 -2.69 -38.80
CA THR A 564 4.35 -2.09 -39.38
C THR A 564 5.60 -2.94 -39.18
N ASP A 565 6.22 -3.39 -40.28
CA ASP A 565 7.54 -4.01 -40.25
C ASP A 565 8.64 -2.94 -40.36
N LEU A 566 9.29 -2.65 -39.23
CA LEU A 566 10.42 -1.71 -39.16
C LEU A 566 11.75 -2.30 -39.66
N THR A 567 11.81 -3.57 -40.06
CA THR A 567 13.04 -4.19 -40.59
C THR A 567 13.32 -3.83 -42.05
N THR A 568 12.34 -3.24 -42.75
CA THR A 568 12.46 -2.75 -44.12
C THR A 568 11.99 -1.30 -44.24
N ASN A 569 12.68 -0.48 -45.04
CA ASN A 569 12.31 0.91 -45.32
C ASN A 569 12.59 1.22 -46.80
N PRO A 570 11.58 1.52 -47.63
CA PRO A 570 10.15 1.52 -47.30
C PRO A 570 9.62 0.12 -46.95
N TRP A 571 8.62 0.08 -46.07
CA TRP A 571 7.82 -1.11 -45.79
C TRP A 571 6.92 -1.40 -46.99
N ALA A 572 7.01 -2.62 -47.54
CA ALA A 572 6.30 -3.04 -48.74
C ALA A 572 4.97 -3.76 -48.39
N ILE A 573 3.86 -3.20 -48.86
CA ILE A 573 2.52 -3.80 -48.76
C ILE A 573 2.21 -4.54 -50.06
N THR A 574 1.91 -5.84 -49.96
CA THR A 574 1.36 -6.65 -51.06
C THR A 574 -0.11 -6.98 -50.80
N PHE A 575 -0.90 -7.08 -51.85
CA PHE A 575 -2.28 -7.57 -51.81
C PHE A 575 -2.35 -9.02 -52.29
N SER A 576 -3.38 -9.75 -51.83
CA SER A 576 -3.57 -11.20 -52.05
C SER A 576 -4.80 -11.51 -52.90
#